data_AF-Q4JC11-F1
#
_entry.id   AF-Q4JC11-F1
#
_cell.length_a   1.000
_cell.length_b   1.000
_cell.length_c   1.000
_cell.angle_alpha   90.00
_cell.angle_beta   90.00
_cell.angle_gamma   90.00
#
_symmetry.space_group_name_H-M   'P 1'
#
loop_
_entity.id
_entity.type
_entity.pdbx_description
1 polymer ?
#
loop_
_entity_poly.entity_id
_entity_poly.type
_entity_poly.pdbx_seq_one_letter_code
_entity_poly.pdbx_strand_id
1 'polypeptide(L)' 'MKLVIFALLSLLFTFIDVRIGIEAIRVIYGQIVYELATSIPFLLLYSVIVYTVEFLLVFSIGQMTLRIIKRLKKSSN' A
#
# COMPACT_ATOMS: atom_id res chain seq x y z
N MET A 1 3.35 -18.83 0.71
CA MET A 1 4.59 -18.05 0.43
C MET A 1 4.34 -16.82 -0.43
N LYS A 2 3.76 -16.92 -1.65
CA LYS A 2 3.50 -15.73 -2.50
C LYS A 2 2.61 -14.65 -1.83
N LEU A 3 1.56 -15.06 -1.11
CA LEU A 3 0.71 -14.13 -0.35
C LEU A 3 1.46 -13.39 0.75
N VAL A 4 2.35 -14.08 1.47
CA VAL A 4 3.19 -13.47 2.50
C VAL A 4 4.14 -12.44 1.89
N ILE A 5 4.73 -12.76 0.73
CA ILE A 5 5.59 -11.81 -0.01
C ILE A 5 4.78 -10.57 -0.41
N PHE A 6 3.59 -10.73 -0.98
CA PHE A 6 2.74 -9.58 -1.33
C PHE A 6 2.33 -8.77 -0.09
N ALA A 7 1.96 -9.43 1.01
CA ALA A 7 1.62 -8.75 2.26
C ALA A 7 2.79 -7.92 2.80
N LEU A 8 4.00 -8.48 2.83
CA LEU A 8 5.20 -7.78 3.31
C LEU A 8 5.59 -6.60 2.39
N LEU A 9 5.51 -6.78 1.07
CA LEU A 9 5.73 -5.68 0.11
C LEU A 9 4.70 -4.56 0.29
N SER A 10 3.44 -4.92 0.48
CA SER A 10 2.36 -3.94 0.69
C SER A 10 2.54 -3.20 2.02
N LEU A 11 2.97 -3.90 3.07
CA LEU A 11 3.28 -3.30 4.36
C LEU A 11 4.41 -2.27 4.24
N LEU A 12 5.47 -2.59 3.47
CA LEU A 12 6.57 -1.67 3.21
C LEU A 12 6.10 -0.38 2.53
N PHE A 13 5.28 -0.49 1.48
CA PHE A 13 4.73 0.68 0.78
C PHE A 13 3.79 1.49 1.67
N THR A 14 2.92 0.81 2.42
CA THR A 14 2.03 1.44 3.39
C THR A 14 2.77 2.36 4.35
N PHE A 15 3.92 1.95 4.89
CA PHE A 15 4.70 2.80 5.80
C PHE A 15 5.15 4.11 5.15
N ILE A 16 5.51 4.08 3.88
CA ILE A 16 5.94 5.25 3.12
C ILE A 16 4.73 6.14 2.82
N ASP A 17 3.65 5.54 2.31
CA ASP A 17 2.45 6.27 1.89
C ASP A 17 1.72 6.90 3.07
N VAL A 18 1.65 6.21 4.20
CA VAL A 18 1.05 6.77 5.42
C VAL A 18 1.81 8.01 5.88
N ARG A 19 3.15 7.99 5.85
CA ARG A 19 3.96 9.16 6.21
C ARG A 19 3.73 10.33 5.26
N ILE A 20 3.77 10.07 3.95
CA ILE A 20 3.56 11.10 2.93
C ILE A 20 2.14 11.69 3.05
N GLY A 21 1.13 10.83 3.21
CA GLY A 21 -0.26 11.25 3.30
C GLY A 21 -0.57 12.06 4.56
N ILE A 22 -0.01 11.68 5.71
CA ILE A 22 -0.12 12.47 6.96
C ILE A 22 0.54 13.84 6.80
N GLU A 23 1.72 13.88 6.19
CA GLU A 23 2.42 15.14 5.95
C GLU A 23 1.64 16.03 4.97
N ALA A 24 1.03 15.45 3.94
CA ALA A 24 0.14 16.16 3.04
C ALA A 24 -1.10 16.73 3.76
N ILE A 25 -1.66 16.01 4.73
CA ILE A 25 -2.77 16.52 5.56
C ILE A 25 -2.34 17.78 6.31
N ARG A 26 -1.13 17.81 6.86
CA ARG A 26 -0.58 19.01 7.53
C ARG A 26 -0.51 20.20 6.60
N VAL A 27 -0.01 20.00 5.38
CA VAL A 27 0.19 21.06 4.39
C VAL A 27 -1.15 21.60 3.86
N ILE A 28 -2.12 20.73 3.61
CA ILE A 28 -3.38 21.10 2.95
C ILE A 28 -4.40 21.63 3.96
N TYR A 29 -4.53 20.97 5.12
CA TYR A 29 -5.60 21.21 6.08
C TYR A 29 -5.12 21.88 7.38
N GLY A 30 -3.80 22.06 7.53
CA GLY A 30 -3.20 22.72 8.68
C GLY A 30 -3.04 21.83 9.92
N GLN A 31 -2.51 22.43 10.98
CA GLN A 31 -2.05 21.73 12.18
C GLN A 31 -3.19 21.05 12.97
N ILE A 32 -4.37 21.66 13.05
CA ILE A 32 -5.50 21.14 13.84
C ILE A 32 -6.00 19.80 13.25
N VAL A 33 -6.16 19.74 11.92
CA VAL A 33 -6.61 18.52 11.23
C VAL A 33 -5.53 17.44 11.27
N TYR A 34 -4.26 17.85 11.17
CA TYR A 34 -3.12 16.96 11.34
C TYR A 34 -3.08 16.28 12.71
N GLU A 35 -3.28 17.02 13.81
CA GLU A 35 -3.31 16.45 15.16
C GLU A 35 -4.46 15.45 15.34
N LEU A 36 -5.63 15.74 14.78
CA LEU A 36 -6.75 14.81 14.76
C LEU A 36 -6.42 13.54 13.95
N ALA A 37 -5.86 13.70 12.74
CA ALA A 37 -5.52 12.59 11.85
C ALA A 37 -4.40 11.68 12.41
N THR A 38 -3.48 12.25 13.18
CA THR A 38 -2.38 11.51 13.83
C THR A 38 -2.78 10.89 15.17
N SER A 39 -3.96 11.22 15.71
CA SER A 39 -4.47 10.55 16.90
C SER A 39 -4.72 9.06 16.62
N ILE A 40 -4.45 8.22 17.63
CA ILE A 40 -4.40 6.75 17.51
C ILE A 40 -5.56 6.13 16.70
N PRO A 41 -6.85 6.43 16.97
CA PRO A 41 -7.93 5.76 16.25
C PRO A 41 -7.97 6.11 14.76
N PHE A 42 -7.69 7.37 14.40
CA PHE A 42 -7.70 7.82 13.01
C PHE A 42 -6.45 7.37 12.26
N LEU A 43 -5.29 7.41 12.91
CA LEU A 43 -4.02 6.96 12.33
C LEU A 43 -4.05 5.46 12.00
N LEU A 44 -4.57 4.64 12.92
CA LEU A 44 -4.75 3.20 12.70
C LEU A 44 -5.72 2.94 11.55
N LEU A 45 -6.88 3.59 11.57
CA LEU A 45 -7.88 3.43 10.52
C LEU A 45 -7.30 3.81 9.14
N TYR A 46 -6.61 4.95 9.07
CA TYR A 46 -5.95 5.41 7.87
C TYR A 46 -4.92 4.41 7.37
N SER A 47 -4.05 3.90 8.26
CA SER A 47 -3.03 2.91 7.91
C SER A 47 -3.62 1.59 7.40
N VAL A 48 -4.72 1.13 8.00
CA VAL A 48 -5.43 -0.09 7.55
C VAL A 48 -6.05 0.10 6.18
N ILE A 49 -6.64 1.28 5.90
CA ILE A 49 -7.22 1.59 4.60
C ILE A 49 -6.12 1.62 3.53
N VAL A 50 -5.02 2.35 3.79
CA VAL A 50 -3.88 2.44 2.88
C VAL A 50 -3.31 1.03 2.61
N TYR A 51 -3.07 0.25 3.66
CA TYR A 51 -2.59 -1.12 3.52
C TYR A 51 -3.51 -1.99 2.67
N THR A 52 -4.82 -1.88 2.87
CA THR A 52 -5.79 -2.68 2.13
C THR A 52 -5.75 -2.34 0.64
N VAL A 53 -5.69 -1.05 0.29
CA VAL A 53 -5.58 -0.60 -1.10
C VAL A 53 -4.25 -1.04 -1.72
N GLU A 54 -3.14 -0.83 -1.02
CA GLU A 54 -1.80 -1.25 -1.45
C GLU A 54 -1.74 -2.76 -1.68
N PHE A 55 -2.29 -3.55 -0.76
CA PHE A 55 -2.34 -4.99 -0.90
C PHE A 55 -3.11 -5.43 -2.15
N LEU A 56 -4.26 -4.82 -2.42
CA LEU A 56 -5.06 -5.12 -3.60
C LEU A 56 -4.30 -4.77 -4.89
N LEU A 57 -3.62 -3.62 -4.92
CA LEU A 57 -2.82 -3.18 -6.07
C LEU A 57 -1.63 -4.10 -6.32
N VAL A 58 -0.78 -4.30 -5.30
CA VAL A 58 0.42 -5.15 -5.35
C VAL A 58 0.04 -6.58 -5.71
N PHE A 59 -1.02 -7.12 -5.13
CA PHE A 59 -1.50 -8.46 -5.45
C PHE A 59 -1.97 -8.55 -6.90
N SER A 60 -2.79 -7.59 -7.36
CA SER A 60 -3.35 -7.61 -8.72
C SER A 60 -2.26 -7.49 -9.79
N ILE A 61 -1.35 -6.52 -9.63
CA ILE A 61 -0.20 -6.32 -10.52
C ILE A 61 0.73 -7.53 -10.46
N GLY A 62 1.04 -8.02 -9.26
CA GLY A 62 1.89 -9.19 -9.07
C GLY A 62 1.34 -10.44 -9.77
N GLN A 63 0.03 -10.69 -9.68
CA GLN A 63 -0.61 -11.80 -10.39
C GLN A 63 -0.58 -11.62 -11.91
N MET A 64 -0.83 -10.41 -12.41
CA MET A 64 -0.76 -10.10 -13.84
C MET A 64 0.65 -10.36 -14.39
N THR A 65 1.68 -9.83 -13.72
CA THR A 65 3.09 -10.02 -14.09
C THR A 65 3.48 -11.50 -14.08
N LEU A 66 3.10 -12.25 -13.04
CA LEU A 66 3.36 -13.69 -12.99
C LEU A 66 2.71 -14.46 -14.13
N ARG A 67 1.50 -14.07 -14.58
CA ARG A 67 0.83 -14.68 -15.73
C ARG A 67 1.57 -14.37 -17.04
N ILE A 68 2.01 -13.12 -17.23
CA ILE A 68 2.77 -12.69 -18.41
C ILE A 68 4.09 -13.46 -18.50
N ILE A 69 4.86 -13.52 -17.41
CA ILE A 69 6.14 -14.25 -17.35
C ILE A 69 5.94 -15.73 -17.72
N LYS A 70 4.87 -16.37 -17.20
CA LYS A 70 4.56 -17.77 -17.53
C LYS A 70 4.24 -17.95 -19.02
N ARG A 71 3.52 -17.01 -19.64
CA ARG A 71 3.19 -17.06 -21.07
C ARG A 71 4.44 -16.91 -21.94
N LEU A 72 5.31 -15.95 -21.61
CA LEU A 72 6.57 -15.75 -22.31
C LEU A 72 7.47 -16.98 -22.21
N LYS A 73 7.59 -17.58 -21.02
CA LYS A 73 8.38 -18.80 -20.82
C LYS A 73 7.84 -19.98 -21.65
N LYS A 74 6.52 -20.13 -21.76
CA LYS A 74 5.90 -21.19 -22.57
C LYS A 74 6.13 -20.97 -24.08
N SER A 75 6.23 -19.73 -24.54
CA SER A 75 6.47 -19.42 -25.96
C SER A 75 7.92 -19.62 -26.39
N SER A 76 8.85 -19.77 -25.45
CA SER A 76 10.30 -19.93 -25.71
C SER A 76 10.77 -21.39 -25.76
N ASN A 77 9.90 -22.34 -25.44
CA ASN A 77 10.13 -23.79 -25.49
C ASN A 77 9.29 -24.41 -26.60
#